data_AF-A0A9N7UDM1-F1
#
_entry.id   AF-A0A9N7UDM1-F1
#
_cell.length_a   1.000
_cell.length_b   1.000
_cell.length_c   1.000
_cell.angle_alpha   90.00
_cell.angle_beta   90.00
_cell.angle_gamma   90.00
#
_symmetry.space_group_name_H-M   'P 1'
#
loop_
_entity.id
_entity.type
_entity.pdbx_description
1 polymer ?
#
loop_
_entity_poly.entity_id
_entity_poly.type
_entity_poly.pdbx_seq_one_letter_code
_entity_poly.pdbx_strand_id
1 'polypeptide(L)'
;MRVTVSCTQKKFIMMRAALCIWILSAVVCVGRSHHHAEHHDVKVPTDQDTAPNSVSLVSSANKGFTYRLYRKLAAHSDSEGKNIFFSPKSVSLALAALSVGARGETHQQLFNGLGFNSSELTQANVDEAFQVLLEQANKTSHQDTSEGTAVFVDRGFTPNLDFLDVLKKSYLADGFNVDFTNTVESANTINSYVAEKTKGKIDKLVESLDADTIMYLISYIYFKGKWDKPFDPKMTRKDEFIVDENTKVPVEMMNMEEDVDIYYDQAINTSVLHLPFNSSSSMLLLLPEDMATLENAICPGHVTKWLKWMKRREYDIYLPKFSIKTSYNLKDALIEMGMTDMFDTRADLSGIAEGKNLLVSEVVHKATLDVDEVGATATAATGIGLMPLSARSIPFSSASSHSPKTWRSGHSAENTADQSKHQITHILNAAHSKRGGQPGIYRGMEITYMGIEAHDSCGFDLSVNFLAAADFIHRALSRGGKVLVHCHVGVSRSATLVLAYLMLRQNLKLVEAICAVKDKRGVKPNRGFLRQLIKLDGQLFGTHP
;
A
#
# COMPACT_ATOMS: atom_id res chain seq x y z
N MET A 1 1.99 -14.05 17.06
CA MET A 1 2.23 -15.03 15.97
C MET A 1 3.17 -14.39 14.91
N ARG A 2 4.07 -15.16 14.31
CA ARG A 2 5.34 -14.64 13.74
C ARG A 2 5.73 -15.36 12.45
N VAL A 3 5.65 -14.67 11.30
CA VAL A 3 5.64 -15.16 9.89
C VAL A 3 7.02 -15.51 9.31
N THR A 4 7.29 -16.78 8.96
CA THR A 4 8.56 -17.32 8.39
C THR A 4 8.47 -17.79 6.93
N VAL A 5 9.58 -17.57 6.19
CA VAL A 5 9.92 -18.08 4.84
C VAL A 5 11.11 -19.05 4.93
N SER A 6 11.05 -20.24 4.33
CA SER A 6 12.19 -21.19 4.29
C SER A 6 12.69 -21.42 2.87
N CYS A 7 14.01 -21.58 2.71
CA CYS A 7 14.68 -22.05 1.51
C CYS A 7 15.38 -23.38 1.82
N THR A 8 15.08 -24.44 1.07
CA THR A 8 15.63 -25.78 1.32
C THR A 8 16.77 -26.15 0.38
N GLN A 9 17.90 -26.55 0.96
CA GLN A 9 18.58 -27.78 0.54
C GLN A 9 18.77 -28.69 1.75
N LYS A 10 18.20 -29.90 1.62
CA LYS A 10 18.18 -31.06 2.55
C LYS A 10 17.21 -30.93 3.73
N LYS A 11 16.18 -31.78 3.67
CA LYS A 11 15.25 -32.18 4.74
C LYS A 11 15.92 -32.13 6.12
N PHE A 12 15.67 -31.07 6.86
CA PHE A 12 15.77 -31.04 8.32
C PHE A 12 14.60 -30.22 8.87
N ILE A 13 13.98 -30.83 9.88
CA ILE A 13 12.77 -30.42 10.58
C ILE A 13 13.10 -29.21 11.45
N MET A 14 12.48 -28.05 11.17
CA MET A 14 12.02 -27.01 12.11
C MET A 14 11.85 -25.67 11.36
N MET A 15 10.62 -25.31 11.02
CA MET A 15 10.26 -23.90 10.83
C MET A 15 9.89 -23.37 12.22
N ARG A 16 10.57 -22.32 12.70
CA ARG A 16 10.13 -21.56 13.87
C ARG A 16 10.00 -20.08 13.48
N ALA A 17 9.13 -19.42 14.23
CA ALA A 17 8.64 -18.05 14.14
C ALA A 17 9.61 -17.01 13.56
N ALA A 18 9.10 -16.10 12.71
CA ALA A 18 9.83 -14.94 12.21
C ALA A 18 9.17 -13.61 12.54
N LEU A 19 10.02 -12.65 12.84
CA LEU A 19 9.63 -11.32 13.25
C LEU A 19 9.61 -10.41 12.03
N CYS A 20 8.41 -10.03 11.58
CA CYS A 20 8.28 -8.92 10.64
C CYS A 20 8.45 -7.60 11.40
N ILE A 21 9.70 -7.19 11.66
CA ILE A 21 9.95 -5.81 12.09
C ILE A 21 9.83 -4.92 10.86
N TRP A 22 8.67 -4.30 10.74
CA TRP A 22 8.42 -3.27 9.76
C TRP A 22 9.07 -1.96 10.23
N ILE A 23 10.26 -1.69 9.72
CA ILE A 23 10.93 -0.41 9.92
C ILE A 23 10.56 0.44 8.72
N LEU A 24 9.56 1.31 8.88
CA LEU A 24 9.48 2.55 8.11
C LEU A 24 10.65 3.45 8.55
N SER A 25 11.88 2.99 8.33
CA SER A 25 13.01 3.90 8.29
C SER A 25 12.80 4.64 7.00
N ALA A 26 12.61 5.96 7.10
CA ALA A 26 13.02 6.86 6.04
C ALA A 26 14.47 6.48 5.67
N VAL A 27 14.62 5.61 4.68
CA VAL A 27 15.88 5.44 3.98
C VAL A 27 15.92 6.64 3.06
N VAL A 28 16.58 7.67 3.57
CA VAL A 28 17.23 8.68 2.75
C VAL A 28 17.87 7.95 1.58
N CYS A 29 17.47 8.36 0.38
CA CYS A 29 18.11 8.00 -0.87
C CYS A 29 19.64 8.18 -0.72
N VAL A 30 20.39 7.09 -0.56
CA VAL A 30 21.79 7.10 -0.96
C VAL A 30 21.77 6.92 -2.48
N GLY A 31 21.69 8.06 -3.18
CA GLY A 31 21.98 8.10 -4.60
C GLY A 31 23.36 7.50 -4.83
N ARG A 32 23.43 6.50 -5.70
CA ARG A 32 24.71 6.04 -6.26
C ARG A 32 25.30 7.19 -7.08
N SER A 33 26.20 7.96 -6.51
CA SER A 33 27.10 8.81 -7.29
C SER A 33 28.17 7.91 -7.90
N HIS A 34 28.09 7.73 -9.21
CA HIS A 34 29.21 7.24 -10.00
C HIS A 34 30.37 8.23 -9.81
N HIS A 35 31.49 7.74 -9.28
CA HIS A 35 32.75 8.47 -9.27
C HIS A 35 33.18 8.77 -10.72
N HIS A 36 33.13 10.02 -11.11
CA HIS A 36 34.10 10.57 -12.05
C HIS A 36 34.68 11.84 -11.42
N ALA A 37 35.99 11.77 -11.18
CA ALA A 37 36.79 12.89 -10.71
C ALA A 37 36.91 13.92 -11.83
N GLU A 38 36.64 15.18 -11.52
CA GLU A 38 37.33 16.32 -12.13
C GLU A 38 37.19 17.54 -11.21
N HIS A 39 38.35 18.10 -10.87
CA HIS A 39 38.53 19.30 -10.07
C HIS A 39 37.93 20.51 -10.77
N HIS A 40 37.18 21.36 -10.07
CA HIS A 40 37.27 22.81 -10.23
C HIS A 40 36.76 23.55 -8.99
N ASP A 41 37.61 24.47 -8.54
CA ASP A 41 37.53 25.28 -7.31
C ASP A 41 36.71 26.55 -7.59
N VAL A 42 35.57 26.75 -6.91
CA VAL A 42 34.84 28.03 -6.88
C VAL A 42 34.20 28.22 -5.50
N LYS A 43 34.66 29.24 -4.76
CA LYS A 43 34.02 29.77 -3.55
C LYS A 43 32.99 30.84 -3.91
N VAL A 44 31.73 30.72 -3.45
CA VAL A 44 30.86 31.82 -2.95
C VAL A 44 29.67 31.19 -2.14
N PRO A 45 28.84 31.96 -1.40
CA PRO A 45 28.88 32.22 0.04
C PRO A 45 27.83 31.45 0.87
N THR A 46 27.98 31.55 2.19
CA THR A 46 27.10 31.09 3.28
C THR A 46 25.63 31.53 3.17
N ASP A 47 24.72 30.56 3.08
CA ASP A 47 23.40 30.60 3.68
C ASP A 47 23.16 29.24 4.36
N GLN A 48 22.68 29.25 5.60
CA GLN A 48 22.54 28.07 6.46
C GLN A 48 21.31 27.23 6.04
N ASP A 49 21.53 26.23 5.20
CA ASP A 49 20.60 25.09 5.05
C ASP A 49 20.57 24.26 6.35
N THR A 50 19.61 24.54 7.22
CA THR A 50 19.38 23.81 8.50
C THR A 50 18.51 22.55 8.34
N ALA A 51 17.73 22.46 7.26
CA ALA A 51 16.82 21.35 6.95
C ALA A 51 17.47 19.95 6.76
N PRO A 52 18.70 19.79 6.20
CA PRO A 52 19.29 18.46 6.00
C PRO A 52 19.61 17.76 7.33
N ASN A 53 19.99 18.53 8.35
CA ASN A 53 20.39 17.98 9.64
C ASN A 53 19.16 17.56 10.47
N SER A 54 18.12 18.41 10.55
CA SER A 54 16.91 18.14 11.35
C SER A 54 16.17 16.87 10.89
N VAL A 55 15.97 16.69 9.58
CA VAL A 55 15.34 15.48 9.02
C VAL A 55 16.11 14.22 9.40
N SER A 56 17.45 14.28 9.37
CA SER A 56 18.29 13.14 9.73
C SER A 56 18.21 12.80 11.23
N LEU A 57 18.19 13.82 12.09
CA LEU A 57 18.07 13.68 13.54
C LEU A 57 16.71 13.13 13.94
N VAL A 58 15.62 13.65 13.39
CA VAL A 58 14.25 13.15 13.62
C VAL A 58 14.12 11.71 13.11
N SER A 59 14.68 11.40 11.94
CA SER A 59 14.69 10.02 11.42
C SER A 59 15.48 9.06 12.33
N SER A 60 16.58 9.53 12.92
CA SER A 60 17.38 8.76 13.88
C SER A 60 16.63 8.52 15.20
N ALA A 61 15.99 9.56 15.73
CA ALA A 61 15.16 9.50 16.92
C ALA A 61 14.01 8.50 16.73
N ASN A 62 13.31 8.56 15.60
CA ASN A 62 12.22 7.65 15.27
C ASN A 62 12.69 6.18 15.19
N LYS A 63 13.93 5.90 14.72
CA LYS A 63 14.51 4.54 14.79
C LYS A 63 14.67 4.09 16.23
N GLY A 64 15.17 4.94 17.13
CA GLY A 64 15.28 4.60 18.56
C GLY A 64 13.92 4.37 19.21
N PHE A 65 12.97 5.27 18.96
CA PHE A 65 11.58 5.18 19.42
C PHE A 65 10.92 3.86 19.01
N THR A 66 11.10 3.44 17.74
CA THR A 66 10.57 2.19 17.19
C THR A 66 10.85 0.98 18.09
N TYR A 67 12.11 0.77 18.48
CA TYR A 67 12.49 -0.41 19.27
C TYR A 67 12.03 -0.30 20.73
N ARG A 68 11.99 0.91 21.30
CA ARG A 68 11.46 1.12 22.66
C ARG A 68 9.97 0.79 22.70
N LEU A 69 9.18 1.34 21.77
CA LEU A 69 7.75 1.09 21.69
C LEU A 69 7.45 -0.39 21.39
N TYR A 70 8.20 -1.00 20.45
CA TYR A 70 8.06 -2.43 20.15
C TYR A 70 8.19 -3.29 21.42
N ARG A 71 9.23 -3.05 22.23
CA ARG A 71 9.45 -3.81 23.47
C ARG A 71 8.33 -3.63 24.48
N LYS A 72 7.77 -2.42 24.60
CA LYS A 72 6.61 -2.16 25.46
C LYS A 72 5.37 -2.91 24.99
N LEU A 73 5.08 -2.84 23.70
CA LEU A 73 3.94 -3.57 23.12
C LEU A 73 4.13 -5.09 23.22
N ALA A 74 5.35 -5.60 23.05
CA ALA A 74 5.65 -7.03 23.13
C ALA A 74 5.61 -7.57 24.56
N ALA A 75 5.95 -6.75 25.56
CA ALA A 75 5.88 -7.13 26.97
C ALA A 75 4.47 -6.98 27.58
N HIS A 76 3.55 -6.30 26.89
CA HIS A 76 2.19 -6.08 27.38
C HIS A 76 1.39 -7.39 27.41
N SER A 77 0.64 -7.62 28.49
CA SER A 77 -0.17 -8.85 28.69
C SER A 77 -1.15 -9.09 27.55
N ASP A 78 -1.79 -8.03 27.05
CA ASP A 78 -2.74 -8.13 25.94
C ASP A 78 -2.12 -8.60 24.62
N SER A 79 -0.79 -8.54 24.49
CA SER A 79 -0.06 -8.98 23.30
C SER A 79 0.40 -10.44 23.37
N GLU A 80 0.25 -11.11 24.52
CA GLU A 80 0.69 -12.49 24.68
C GLU A 80 -0.01 -13.42 23.67
N GLY A 81 0.78 -14.17 22.89
CA GLY A 81 0.31 -15.01 21.79
C GLY A 81 -0.20 -14.28 20.54
N LYS A 82 -0.39 -12.95 20.58
CA LYS A 82 -0.96 -12.17 19.47
C LYS A 82 0.09 -11.68 18.47
N ASN A 83 -0.37 -11.20 17.31
CA ASN A 83 0.50 -10.52 16.33
C ASN A 83 0.75 -9.09 16.77
N ILE A 84 1.97 -8.61 16.52
CA ILE A 84 2.33 -7.22 16.77
C ILE A 84 2.58 -6.55 15.43
N PHE A 85 1.87 -5.46 15.18
CA PHE A 85 2.05 -4.66 13.97
C PHE A 85 1.66 -3.21 14.24
N PHE A 86 2.57 -2.28 14.00
CA PHE A 86 2.31 -0.86 14.17
C PHE A 86 3.22 -0.05 13.24
N SER A 87 2.92 1.24 13.04
CA SER A 87 3.78 2.18 12.34
C SER A 87 4.45 3.12 13.33
N PRO A 88 5.77 2.96 13.60
CA PRO A 88 6.50 3.86 14.49
C PRO A 88 6.46 5.30 14.01
N LYS A 89 6.59 5.52 12.69
CA LYS A 89 6.50 6.84 12.05
C LYS A 89 5.16 7.50 12.37
N SER A 90 4.04 6.80 12.17
CA SER A 90 2.71 7.38 12.35
C SER A 90 2.42 7.69 13.82
N VAL A 91 2.93 6.89 14.77
CA VAL A 91 2.81 7.17 16.21
C VAL A 91 3.71 8.34 16.61
N SER A 92 4.97 8.35 16.17
CA SER A 92 5.91 9.44 16.45
C SER A 92 5.41 10.78 15.93
N LEU A 93 4.78 10.77 14.75
CA LEU A 93 4.18 11.94 14.13
C LEU A 93 2.99 12.45 14.95
N ALA A 94 2.11 11.56 15.42
CA ALA A 94 0.97 11.95 16.24
C ALA A 94 1.38 12.59 17.57
N LEU A 95 2.41 12.05 18.22
CA LEU A 95 2.93 12.60 19.48
C LEU A 95 3.71 13.90 19.27
N ALA A 96 4.43 14.04 18.15
CA ALA A 96 5.09 15.30 17.78
C ALA A 96 4.07 16.39 17.41
N ALA A 97 2.97 16.02 16.76
CA ALA A 97 1.85 16.91 16.50
C ALA A 97 1.21 17.41 17.81
N LEU A 98 1.06 16.53 18.80
CA LEU A 98 0.58 16.90 20.14
C LEU A 98 1.56 17.86 20.85
N SER A 99 2.88 17.65 20.69
CA SER A 99 3.89 18.46 21.38
C SER A 99 3.86 19.93 20.96
N VAL A 100 3.36 20.27 19.78
CA VAL A 100 3.17 21.67 19.33
C VAL A 100 2.36 22.48 20.36
N GLY A 101 1.36 21.87 20.97
CA GLY A 101 0.49 22.50 21.96
C GLY A 101 0.87 22.24 23.42
N ALA A 102 1.89 21.40 23.68
CA ALA A 102 2.38 21.12 25.03
C ALA A 102 3.36 22.20 25.50
N ARG A 103 3.45 22.44 26.81
CA ARG A 103 4.41 23.37 27.45
C ARG A 103 5.09 22.70 28.65
N GLY A 104 6.11 23.37 29.18
CA GLY A 104 6.81 22.96 30.41
C GLY A 104 7.29 21.51 30.40
N GLU A 105 7.08 20.82 31.52
CA GLU A 105 7.50 19.42 31.71
C GLU A 105 6.74 18.46 30.77
N THR A 106 5.47 18.74 30.45
CA THR A 106 4.69 17.92 29.50
C THR A 106 5.35 17.90 28.11
N HIS A 107 5.79 19.07 27.63
CA HIS A 107 6.54 19.18 26.38
C HIS A 107 7.86 18.41 26.43
N GLN A 108 8.63 18.60 27.51
CA GLN A 108 9.92 17.97 27.69
C GLN A 108 9.81 16.43 27.75
N GLN A 109 8.80 15.90 28.44
CA GLN A 109 8.53 14.46 28.48
C GLN A 109 8.19 13.90 27.09
N LEU A 110 7.36 14.60 26.29
CA LEU A 110 7.06 14.20 24.91
C LEU A 110 8.33 14.16 24.05
N PHE A 111 9.17 15.21 24.11
CA PHE A 111 10.43 15.28 23.35
C PHE A 111 11.37 14.15 23.75
N ASN A 112 11.57 13.94 25.05
CA ASN A 112 12.44 12.90 25.57
C ASN A 112 11.94 11.49 25.24
N GLY A 113 10.62 11.29 25.33
CA GLY A 113 9.92 10.05 24.99
C GLY A 113 10.02 9.70 23.50
N LEU A 114 10.07 10.70 22.62
CA LEU A 114 10.30 10.53 21.18
C LEU A 114 11.78 10.43 20.80
N GLY A 115 12.69 10.79 21.70
CA GLY A 115 14.13 10.79 21.47
C GLY A 115 14.64 12.07 20.81
N PHE A 116 13.87 13.16 20.86
CA PHE A 116 14.25 14.49 20.36
C PHE A 116 15.13 15.24 21.37
N ASN A 117 16.14 14.55 21.92
CA ASN A 117 16.94 15.04 23.05
C ASN A 117 18.17 15.83 22.59
N SER A 118 18.38 15.97 21.28
CA SER A 118 19.47 16.78 20.74
C SER A 118 19.21 18.24 21.07
N SER A 119 20.21 18.94 21.60
CA SER A 119 20.14 20.39 21.80
C SER A 119 19.92 21.17 20.51
N GLU A 120 20.12 20.53 19.35
CA GLU A 120 19.88 21.09 18.02
C GLU A 120 18.43 20.96 17.56
N LEU A 121 17.59 20.16 18.24
CA LEU A 121 16.19 19.97 17.85
C LEU A 121 15.25 20.85 18.67
N THR A 122 14.84 21.97 18.06
CA THR A 122 13.69 22.75 18.55
C THR A 122 12.38 22.20 18.00
N GLN A 123 11.24 22.61 18.56
CA GLN A 123 9.91 22.27 18.02
C GLN A 123 9.80 22.65 16.54
N ALA A 124 10.23 23.85 16.15
CA ALA A 124 10.19 24.30 14.76
C ALA A 124 11.02 23.39 13.83
N ASN A 125 12.17 22.89 14.28
CA ASN A 125 12.98 21.95 13.48
C ASN A 125 12.29 20.58 13.32
N VAL A 126 11.59 20.12 14.35
CA VAL A 126 10.80 18.89 14.30
C VAL A 126 9.61 19.05 13.36
N ASP A 127 8.89 20.18 13.45
CA ASP A 127 7.76 20.52 12.59
C ASP A 127 8.18 20.55 11.11
N GLU A 128 9.28 21.25 10.78
CA GLU A 128 9.84 21.31 9.44
C GLU A 128 10.29 19.93 8.95
N ALA A 129 10.96 19.14 9.80
CA ALA A 129 11.42 17.81 9.44
C ALA A 129 10.26 16.87 9.09
N PHE A 130 9.17 16.87 9.87
CA PHE A 130 7.98 16.07 9.56
C PHE A 130 7.27 16.58 8.31
N GLN A 131 7.21 17.89 8.09
CA GLN A 131 6.66 18.45 6.86
C GLN A 131 7.40 17.92 5.63
N VAL A 132 8.73 18.00 5.63
CA VAL A 132 9.58 17.50 4.54
C VAL A 132 9.39 15.99 4.34
N LEU A 133 9.37 15.20 5.42
CA LEU A 133 9.18 13.74 5.36
C LEU A 133 7.81 13.37 4.77
N LEU A 134 6.75 14.08 5.12
CA LEU A 134 5.40 13.87 4.60
C LEU A 134 5.28 14.29 3.14
N GLU A 135 5.83 15.44 2.76
CA GLU A 135 5.82 15.90 1.37
C GLU A 135 6.58 14.93 0.44
N GLN A 136 7.72 14.39 0.89
CA GLN A 136 8.48 13.39 0.16
C GLN A 136 7.69 12.09 0.00
N ALA A 137 7.00 11.64 1.05
CA ALA A 137 6.14 10.45 0.98
C ALA A 137 4.99 10.63 -0.02
N ASN A 138 4.34 11.81 -0.02
CA ASN A 138 3.24 12.10 -0.95
C ASN A 138 3.70 12.18 -2.41
N LYS A 139 4.90 12.72 -2.68
CA LYS A 139 5.48 12.79 -4.03
C LYS A 139 5.85 11.42 -4.60
N THR A 140 6.22 10.47 -3.73
CA THR A 140 6.72 9.13 -4.11
C THR A 140 5.67 8.02 -4.03
N SER A 141 4.44 8.36 -3.64
CA SER A 141 3.35 7.41 -3.43
C SER A 141 2.87 6.75 -4.75
N HIS A 142 3.50 5.64 -5.10
CA HIS A 142 3.00 4.66 -6.07
C HIS A 142 2.27 3.47 -5.40
N GLN A 143 2.03 3.54 -4.09
CA GLN A 143 1.49 2.45 -3.25
C GLN A 143 0.05 2.71 -2.80
N ASP A 144 -0.65 1.65 -2.40
CA ASP A 144 -1.97 1.73 -1.77
C ASP A 144 -1.77 1.89 -0.25
N THR A 145 -1.34 3.09 0.13
CA THR A 145 -1.11 3.48 1.53
C THR A 145 -2.12 4.55 1.90
N SER A 146 -2.71 4.44 3.09
CA SER A 146 -3.58 5.46 3.68
C SER A 146 -3.20 5.61 5.14
N GLU A 147 -2.49 6.69 5.46
CA GLU A 147 -2.09 7.04 6.81
C GLU A 147 -2.63 8.41 7.21
N GLY A 148 -2.77 8.64 8.51
CA GLY A 148 -3.18 9.94 9.02
C GLY A 148 -3.12 10.03 10.54
N THR A 149 -3.29 11.24 11.01
CA THR A 149 -3.30 11.63 12.42
C THR A 149 -4.41 12.65 12.61
N ALA A 150 -5.14 12.53 13.72
CA ALA A 150 -6.11 13.55 14.10
C ALA A 150 -6.20 13.70 15.62
N VAL A 151 -6.54 14.90 16.05
CA VAL A 151 -6.78 15.25 17.45
C VAL A 151 -8.26 15.59 17.61
N PHE A 152 -8.94 14.91 18.52
CA PHE A 152 -10.31 15.22 18.90
C PHE A 152 -10.31 15.78 20.32
N VAL A 153 -10.88 16.97 20.50
CA VAL A 153 -10.96 17.68 21.78
C VAL A 153 -12.42 17.85 22.16
N ASP A 154 -12.73 17.74 23.46
CA ASP A 154 -14.08 17.97 23.95
C ASP A 154 -14.58 19.39 23.59
N ARG A 155 -15.89 19.51 23.32
CA ARG A 155 -16.56 20.77 22.96
C ARG A 155 -16.42 21.87 24.03
N GLY A 156 -16.11 21.51 25.28
CA GLY A 156 -15.87 22.46 26.37
C GLY A 156 -14.58 23.27 26.21
N PHE A 157 -13.69 22.88 25.30
CA PHE A 157 -12.43 23.57 25.03
C PHE A 157 -12.39 24.11 23.61
N THR A 158 -11.92 25.34 23.42
CA THR A 158 -11.74 25.92 22.09
C THR A 158 -10.28 25.81 21.67
N PRO A 159 -9.94 24.99 20.65
CA PRO A 159 -8.55 24.86 20.21
C PRO A 159 -8.00 26.17 19.66
N ASN A 160 -6.74 26.43 19.97
CA ASN A 160 -5.98 27.56 19.47
C ASN A 160 -5.77 27.43 17.95
N LEU A 161 -6.08 28.49 17.22
CA LEU A 161 -5.97 28.51 15.76
C LEU A 161 -4.53 28.33 15.26
N ASP A 162 -3.53 28.87 15.97
CA ASP A 162 -2.12 28.71 15.62
C ASP A 162 -1.68 27.25 15.73
N PHE A 163 -2.17 26.54 16.75
CA PHE A 163 -1.94 25.10 16.92
C PHE A 163 -2.55 24.30 15.77
N LEU A 164 -3.82 24.57 15.42
CA LEU A 164 -4.49 23.92 14.29
C LEU A 164 -3.78 24.20 12.96
N ASP A 165 -3.26 25.41 12.78
CA ASP A 165 -2.52 25.80 11.59
C ASP A 165 -1.21 25.03 11.44
N VAL A 166 -0.46 24.84 12.52
CA VAL A 166 0.79 24.04 12.51
C VAL A 166 0.49 22.56 12.29
N LEU A 167 -0.52 21.99 12.96
CA LEU A 167 -1.01 20.62 12.72
C LEU A 167 -1.27 20.36 11.23
N LYS A 168 -2.00 21.27 10.59
CA LYS A 168 -2.38 21.13 9.19
C LYS A 168 -1.20 21.30 8.24
N LYS A 169 -0.33 22.29 8.48
CA LYS A 169 0.80 22.62 7.58
C LYS A 169 1.96 21.64 7.72
N SER A 170 2.36 21.32 8.95
CA SER A 170 3.58 20.56 9.22
C SER A 170 3.34 19.06 9.39
N TYR A 171 2.16 18.67 9.89
CA TYR A 171 1.84 17.28 10.21
C TYR A 171 0.77 16.66 9.31
N LEU A 172 0.14 17.46 8.43
CA LEU A 172 -1.04 17.08 7.63
C LEU A 172 -2.13 16.42 8.50
N ALA A 173 -2.24 16.88 9.75
CA ALA A 173 -3.14 16.35 10.75
C ALA A 173 -4.37 17.28 10.89
N ASP A 174 -5.52 16.67 11.20
CA ASP A 174 -6.77 17.39 11.40
C ASP A 174 -7.09 17.52 12.90
N GLY A 175 -7.68 18.64 13.30
CA GLY A 175 -8.17 18.87 14.66
C GLY A 175 -9.69 19.06 14.66
N PHE A 176 -10.39 18.44 15.61
CA PHE A 176 -11.84 18.47 15.72
C PHE A 176 -12.31 18.74 17.14
N ASN A 177 -13.44 19.42 17.25
CA ASN A 177 -14.22 19.51 18.49
C ASN A 177 -15.38 18.52 18.44
N VAL A 178 -15.54 17.72 19.49
CA VAL A 178 -16.61 16.72 19.60
C VAL A 178 -17.24 16.75 20.99
N ASP A 179 -18.49 16.34 21.09
CA ASP A 179 -19.19 16.22 22.38
C ASP A 179 -19.01 14.81 22.95
N PHE A 180 -17.97 14.58 23.75
CA PHE A 180 -17.70 13.24 24.28
C PHE A 180 -18.77 12.74 25.27
N THR A 181 -19.67 13.62 25.74
CA THR A 181 -20.85 13.19 26.52
C THR A 181 -21.83 12.37 25.68
N ASN A 182 -21.83 12.55 24.34
CA ASN A 182 -22.54 11.70 23.40
C ASN A 182 -21.61 10.64 22.79
N THR A 183 -21.19 9.67 23.62
CA THR A 183 -20.16 8.69 23.29
C THR A 183 -20.40 7.91 21.99
N VAL A 184 -21.65 7.56 21.69
CA VAL A 184 -22.02 6.83 20.46
C VAL A 184 -21.84 7.70 19.22
N GLU A 185 -22.31 8.95 19.27
CA GLU A 185 -22.17 9.87 18.14
C GLU A 185 -20.70 10.24 17.91
N SER A 186 -19.95 10.55 18.97
CA SER A 186 -18.51 10.84 18.87
C SER A 186 -17.72 9.67 18.30
N ALA A 187 -18.01 8.44 18.75
CA ALA A 187 -17.35 7.25 18.20
C ALA A 187 -17.68 7.07 16.71
N ASN A 188 -18.93 7.33 16.30
CA ASN A 188 -19.33 7.29 14.89
C ASN A 188 -18.65 8.37 14.05
N THR A 189 -18.49 9.58 14.59
CA THR A 189 -17.75 10.68 13.93
C THR A 189 -16.29 10.31 13.71
N ILE A 190 -15.61 9.81 14.74
CA ILE A 190 -14.21 9.36 14.63
C ILE A 190 -14.09 8.21 13.61
N ASN A 191 -14.95 7.20 13.69
CA ASN A 191 -14.93 6.06 12.79
C ASN A 191 -15.23 6.45 11.34
N SER A 192 -16.20 7.36 11.12
CA SER A 192 -16.54 7.85 9.78
C SER A 192 -15.40 8.65 9.15
N TYR A 193 -14.74 9.50 9.95
CA TYR A 193 -13.55 10.23 9.51
C TYR A 193 -12.43 9.29 9.05
N VAL A 194 -12.10 8.27 9.85
CA VAL A 194 -11.05 7.29 9.51
C VAL A 194 -11.45 6.45 8.30
N ALA A 195 -12.71 6.02 8.22
CA ALA A 195 -13.23 5.26 7.10
C ALA A 195 -13.16 6.05 5.79
N GLU A 196 -13.51 7.33 5.81
CA GLU A 196 -13.39 8.21 4.64
C GLU A 196 -11.93 8.34 4.19
N LYS A 197 -11.03 8.70 5.11
CA LYS A 197 -9.60 8.91 4.82
C LYS A 197 -8.90 7.63 4.34
N THR A 198 -9.39 6.47 4.75
CA THR A 198 -8.86 5.15 4.38
C THR A 198 -9.66 4.47 3.27
N LYS A 199 -10.66 5.13 2.69
CA LYS A 199 -11.54 4.56 1.65
C LYS A 199 -12.19 3.23 2.08
N GLY A 200 -12.60 3.15 3.34
CA GLY A 200 -13.24 1.99 3.95
C GLY A 200 -12.29 0.85 4.32
N LYS A 201 -10.97 1.05 4.25
CA LYS A 201 -9.99 0.03 4.66
C LYS A 201 -9.89 -0.13 6.17
N ILE A 202 -10.16 0.94 6.90
CA ILE A 202 -10.31 0.96 8.35
C ILE A 202 -11.70 1.52 8.65
N ASP A 203 -12.64 0.62 8.91
CA ASP A 203 -14.06 0.91 9.13
C ASP A 203 -14.39 1.30 10.58
N LYS A 204 -13.69 0.70 11.55
CA LYS A 204 -13.94 0.93 12.97
C LYS A 204 -12.63 1.09 13.75
N LEU A 205 -12.21 2.32 14.05
CA LEU A 205 -11.01 2.59 14.87
C LEU A 205 -11.31 2.53 16.36
N VAL A 206 -12.46 3.05 16.79
CA VAL A 206 -12.90 3.12 18.18
C VAL A 206 -14.09 2.18 18.39
N GLU A 207 -14.04 1.35 19.44
CA GLU A 207 -15.14 0.47 19.82
C GLU A 207 -16.15 1.15 20.74
N SER A 208 -15.66 1.82 21.77
CA SER A 208 -16.41 2.59 22.75
C SER A 208 -15.59 3.79 23.19
N LEU A 209 -16.28 4.82 23.70
CA LEU A 209 -15.69 6.00 24.31
C LEU A 209 -16.27 6.16 25.71
N ASP A 210 -15.47 6.67 26.63
CA ASP A 210 -15.94 7.06 27.96
C ASP A 210 -16.42 8.50 27.96
N ALA A 211 -17.48 8.79 28.72
CA ALA A 211 -18.13 10.10 28.73
C ALA A 211 -17.26 11.20 29.39
N ASP A 212 -16.21 10.82 30.11
CA ASP A 212 -15.20 11.70 30.70
C ASP A 212 -13.96 11.88 29.78
N THR A 213 -14.01 11.38 28.54
CA THR A 213 -12.98 11.66 27.53
C THR A 213 -12.88 13.15 27.27
N ILE A 214 -11.68 13.73 27.41
CA ILE A 214 -11.38 15.14 27.19
C ILE A 214 -10.66 15.33 25.86
N MET A 215 -9.66 14.48 25.58
CA MET A 215 -8.91 14.54 24.33
C MET A 215 -8.51 13.14 23.88
N TYR A 216 -8.69 12.91 22.58
CA TYR A 216 -8.46 11.63 21.93
C TYR A 216 -7.52 11.83 20.74
N LEU A 217 -6.30 11.34 20.86
CA LEU A 217 -5.30 11.39 19.78
C LEU A 217 -5.35 10.09 19.00
N ILE A 218 -5.55 10.17 17.69
CA ILE A 218 -5.55 8.99 16.82
C ILE A 218 -4.40 9.02 15.82
N SER A 219 -3.89 7.84 15.55
CA SER A 219 -2.95 7.56 14.46
C SER A 219 -3.43 6.30 13.73
N TYR A 220 -3.51 6.34 12.41
CA TYR A 220 -3.92 5.17 11.64
C TYR A 220 -3.07 4.98 10.40
N ILE A 221 -2.93 3.72 10.00
CA ILE A 221 -2.26 3.33 8.76
C ILE A 221 -2.89 2.07 8.18
N TYR A 222 -3.26 2.13 6.90
CA TYR A 222 -3.42 0.97 6.05
C TYR A 222 -2.27 0.97 5.05
N PHE A 223 -1.55 -0.14 4.99
CA PHE A 223 -0.48 -0.32 4.03
C PHE A 223 -0.70 -1.56 3.18
N LYS A 224 -0.62 -1.36 1.88
CA LYS A 224 -0.53 -2.45 0.92
C LYS A 224 0.54 -2.08 -0.13
N GLY A 225 1.73 -2.65 0.05
CA GLY A 225 2.87 -2.43 -0.82
C GLY A 225 2.76 -3.27 -2.08
N LYS A 226 3.28 -2.80 -3.21
CA LYS A 226 3.36 -3.56 -4.46
C LYS A 226 4.77 -4.07 -4.66
N TRP A 227 4.97 -5.36 -4.84
CA TRP A 227 6.29 -5.95 -5.02
C TRP A 227 7.00 -5.39 -6.26
N ASP A 228 8.32 -5.22 -6.20
CA ASP A 228 9.13 -4.97 -7.41
C ASP A 228 9.05 -6.19 -8.33
N LYS A 229 9.19 -7.39 -7.74
CA LYS A 229 8.99 -8.70 -8.36
C LYS A 229 7.81 -9.41 -7.71
N PRO A 230 6.63 -9.47 -8.34
CA PRO A 230 5.46 -10.12 -7.77
C PRO A 230 5.56 -11.65 -7.82
N PHE A 231 4.87 -12.30 -6.90
CA PHE A 231 4.68 -13.76 -6.90
C PHE A 231 3.64 -14.14 -7.98
N ASP A 232 3.74 -15.35 -8.55
CA ASP A 232 2.69 -15.88 -9.43
C ASP A 232 1.56 -16.50 -8.58
N PRO A 233 0.31 -15.99 -8.63
CA PRO A 233 -0.82 -16.58 -7.92
C PRO A 233 -1.09 -18.06 -8.22
N LYS A 234 -0.58 -18.57 -9.35
CA LYS A 234 -0.70 -20.00 -9.71
C LYS A 234 0.26 -20.90 -8.92
N MET A 235 1.31 -20.29 -8.36
CA MET A 235 2.30 -20.97 -7.52
C MET A 235 1.91 -20.94 -6.04
N THR A 236 0.94 -20.11 -5.65
CA THR A 236 0.37 -20.13 -4.29
C THR A 236 -0.33 -21.46 -4.02
N ARG A 237 0.03 -22.11 -2.91
CA ARG A 237 -0.58 -23.37 -2.47
C ARG A 237 -0.76 -23.39 -0.96
N LYS A 238 -1.68 -24.22 -0.48
CA LYS A 238 -1.78 -24.49 0.97
C LYS A 238 -0.52 -25.18 1.47
N ASP A 239 0.03 -24.67 2.56
CA ASP A 239 1.18 -25.24 3.26
C ASP A 239 1.01 -25.12 4.78
N GLU A 240 1.82 -25.85 5.55
CA GLU A 240 1.81 -25.79 7.01
C GLU A 240 2.64 -24.60 7.52
N PHE A 241 2.06 -23.84 8.43
CA PHE A 241 2.73 -22.81 9.19
C PHE A 241 2.90 -23.24 10.64
N ILE A 242 4.14 -23.27 11.13
CA ILE A 242 4.45 -23.70 12.50
C ILE A 242 4.36 -22.49 13.43
N VAL A 243 3.37 -22.51 14.32
CA VAL A 243 3.14 -21.44 15.31
C VAL A 243 4.05 -21.64 16.52
N ASP A 244 4.15 -22.88 16.99
CA ASP A 244 5.00 -23.34 18.09
C ASP A 244 5.33 -24.83 17.90
N GLU A 245 6.02 -25.45 18.87
CA GLU A 245 6.47 -26.86 18.79
C GLU A 245 5.32 -27.86 18.54
N ASN A 246 4.11 -27.53 18.97
CA ASN A 246 2.96 -28.43 18.97
C ASN A 246 1.83 -27.95 18.02
N THR A 247 1.87 -26.69 17.59
CA THR A 247 0.79 -26.07 16.82
C THR A 247 1.23 -25.78 15.39
N LYS A 248 0.51 -26.37 14.43
CA LYS A 248 0.62 -26.06 13.00
C LYS A 248 -0.72 -25.62 12.45
N VAL A 249 -0.71 -24.62 11.58
CA VAL A 249 -1.92 -24.09 10.94
C VAL A 249 -1.73 -24.04 9.42
N PRO A 250 -2.74 -24.43 8.61
CA PRO A 250 -2.66 -24.32 7.16
C PRO A 250 -2.75 -22.85 6.71
N VAL A 251 -1.87 -22.42 5.82
CA VAL A 251 -1.84 -21.07 5.24
C VAL A 251 -1.71 -21.13 3.72
N GLU A 252 -2.15 -20.10 3.01
CA GLU A 252 -1.84 -19.93 1.59
C GLU A 252 -0.39 -19.43 1.46
N MET A 253 0.51 -20.30 1.02
CA MET A 253 1.93 -20.03 0.88
C MET A 253 2.24 -19.60 -0.55
N MET A 254 2.65 -18.34 -0.73
CA MET A 254 3.12 -17.81 -2.01
C MET A 254 4.54 -18.32 -2.25
N ASN A 255 4.88 -18.58 -3.51
CA ASN A 255 6.19 -19.12 -3.89
C ASN A 255 6.78 -18.37 -5.09
N MET A 256 8.08 -18.08 -5.05
CA MET A 256 8.88 -17.65 -6.20
C MET A 256 10.34 -18.09 -6.07
N GLU A 257 11.00 -18.26 -7.21
CA GLU A 257 12.46 -18.44 -7.34
C GLU A 257 13.01 -17.14 -7.94
N GLU A 258 13.90 -16.44 -7.22
CA GLU A 258 14.41 -15.12 -7.64
C GLU A 258 15.75 -14.79 -6.99
N ASP A 259 16.51 -13.92 -7.65
CA ASP A 259 17.74 -13.34 -7.11
C ASP A 259 17.42 -12.26 -6.06
N VAL A 260 17.61 -12.59 -4.78
CA VAL A 260 17.28 -11.72 -3.64
C VAL A 260 18.48 -11.38 -2.76
N ASP A 261 18.40 -10.24 -2.09
CA ASP A 261 19.43 -9.81 -1.15
C ASP A 261 19.19 -10.48 0.21
N ILE A 262 20.18 -11.25 0.65
CA ILE A 262 20.12 -11.98 1.92
C ILE A 262 21.33 -11.72 2.81
N TYR A 263 21.14 -11.90 4.11
CA TYR A 263 22.21 -11.86 5.10
C TYR A 263 21.94 -12.88 6.21
N TYR A 264 23.00 -13.53 6.72
CA TYR A 264 22.91 -14.36 7.92
C TYR A 264 23.71 -13.70 9.04
N ASP A 265 23.03 -13.28 10.09
CA ASP A 265 23.65 -12.67 11.26
C ASP A 265 24.00 -13.74 12.30
N GLN A 266 25.26 -14.14 12.30
CA GLN A 266 25.80 -15.15 13.22
C GLN A 266 25.73 -14.73 14.69
N ALA A 267 25.71 -13.44 15.00
CA ALA A 267 25.70 -12.97 16.39
C ALA A 267 24.36 -13.25 17.10
N ILE A 268 23.28 -13.37 16.32
CA ILE A 268 21.91 -13.56 16.82
C ILE A 268 21.18 -14.70 16.09
N ASN A 269 21.93 -15.57 15.40
CA ASN A 269 21.43 -16.69 14.58
C ASN A 269 20.16 -16.36 13.80
N THR A 270 20.22 -15.29 12.99
CA THR A 270 19.06 -14.79 12.25
C THR A 270 19.36 -14.68 10.77
N SER A 271 18.55 -15.34 9.95
CA SER A 271 18.52 -15.12 8.51
C SER A 271 17.67 -13.89 8.18
N VAL A 272 18.15 -13.03 7.29
CA VAL A 272 17.48 -11.79 6.89
C VAL A 272 17.32 -11.79 5.39
N LEU A 273 16.09 -11.64 4.93
CA LEU A 273 15.72 -11.54 3.53
C LEU A 273 15.18 -10.14 3.23
N HIS A 274 15.64 -9.52 2.15
CA HIS A 274 15.18 -8.22 1.69
C HIS A 274 14.35 -8.36 0.42
N LEU A 275 13.10 -7.90 0.49
CA LEU A 275 12.16 -7.90 -0.64
C LEU A 275 11.76 -6.46 -0.98
N PRO A 276 12.23 -5.91 -2.12
CA PRO A 276 11.88 -4.55 -2.51
C PRO A 276 10.42 -4.46 -3.00
N PHE A 277 9.77 -3.34 -2.68
CA PHE A 277 8.56 -2.92 -3.35
C PHE A 277 8.90 -2.09 -4.59
N ASN A 278 7.93 -1.85 -5.47
CA ASN A 278 8.05 -1.02 -6.68
C ASN A 278 8.19 0.50 -6.39
N SER A 279 8.69 0.83 -5.21
CA SER A 279 8.71 2.16 -4.59
C SER A 279 10.05 2.33 -3.86
N SER A 280 10.21 3.42 -3.11
CA SER A 280 11.35 3.60 -2.21
C SER A 280 11.33 2.68 -0.96
N SER A 281 10.23 1.97 -0.70
CA SER A 281 10.08 1.07 0.45
C SER A 281 10.49 -0.37 0.13
N SER A 282 10.82 -1.13 1.18
CA SER A 282 11.10 -2.56 1.09
C SER A 282 10.68 -3.28 2.37
N MET A 283 10.55 -4.61 2.31
CA MET A 283 10.28 -5.46 3.45
C MET A 283 11.55 -6.21 3.84
N LEU A 284 11.89 -6.17 5.13
CA LEU A 284 12.89 -7.03 5.74
C LEU A 284 12.19 -8.14 6.51
N LEU A 285 12.48 -9.39 6.14
CA LEU A 285 11.96 -10.58 6.78
C LEU A 285 13.08 -11.20 7.61
N LEU A 286 12.88 -11.30 8.93
CA LEU A 286 13.87 -11.82 9.86
C LEU A 286 13.42 -13.18 10.36
N LEU A 287 14.20 -14.21 10.04
CA LEU A 287 14.01 -15.58 10.49
C LEU A 287 15.09 -15.96 11.51
N PRO A 288 14.81 -15.80 12.81
CA PRO A 288 15.70 -16.26 13.86
C PRO A 288 15.49 -17.75 14.17
N GLU A 289 16.54 -18.40 14.68
CA GLU A 289 16.41 -19.70 15.34
C GLU A 289 15.69 -19.59 16.69
N ASP A 290 16.02 -18.53 17.45
CA ASP A 290 15.38 -18.18 18.70
C ASP A 290 14.85 -16.74 18.67
N MET A 291 13.55 -16.64 18.89
CA MET A 291 12.82 -15.38 18.83
C MET A 291 13.18 -14.43 19.97
N ALA A 292 13.37 -14.94 21.19
CA ALA A 292 13.67 -14.10 22.35
C ALA A 292 15.05 -13.43 22.21
N THR A 293 16.02 -14.17 21.68
CA THR A 293 17.36 -13.66 21.35
C THR A 293 17.29 -12.49 20.38
N LEU A 294 16.51 -12.63 19.29
CA LEU A 294 16.34 -11.55 18.32
C LEU A 294 15.71 -10.30 18.95
N GLU A 295 14.63 -10.44 19.71
CA GLU A 295 13.90 -9.31 20.28
C GLU A 295 14.70 -8.53 21.31
N ASN A 296 15.49 -9.25 22.12
CA ASN A 296 16.35 -8.64 23.13
C ASN A 296 17.53 -7.90 22.48
N ALA A 297 18.08 -8.43 21.38
CA ALA A 297 19.28 -7.89 20.75
C ALA A 297 19.01 -6.81 19.68
N ILE A 298 17.89 -6.87 18.96
CA ILE A 298 17.70 -6.05 17.76
C ILE A 298 17.74 -4.54 18.07
N CYS A 299 18.42 -3.80 17.20
CA CYS A 299 18.61 -2.37 17.32
C CYS A 299 18.84 -1.73 15.94
N PRO A 300 18.83 -0.38 15.82
CA PRO A 300 19.04 0.29 14.54
C PRO A 300 20.33 -0.12 13.81
N GLY A 301 21.41 -0.37 14.58
CA GLY A 301 22.71 -0.75 14.03
C GLY A 301 22.70 -2.11 13.31
N HIS A 302 21.85 -3.05 13.73
CA HIS A 302 21.69 -4.33 13.04
C HIS A 302 21.15 -4.14 11.63
N VAL A 303 20.13 -3.30 11.47
CA VAL A 303 19.49 -3.06 10.17
C VAL A 303 20.42 -2.34 9.22
N THR A 304 21.16 -1.33 9.72
CA THR A 304 22.20 -0.66 8.93
C THR A 304 23.29 -1.65 8.51
N LYS A 305 23.71 -2.55 9.41
CA LYS A 305 24.68 -3.62 9.10
C LYS A 305 24.16 -4.54 8.00
N TRP A 306 22.92 -5.04 8.12
CA TRP A 306 22.35 -5.96 7.15
C TRP A 306 22.26 -5.30 5.78
N LEU A 307 21.58 -4.16 5.66
CA LEU A 307 21.41 -3.44 4.39
C LEU A 307 22.74 -3.12 3.69
N LYS A 308 23.82 -2.89 4.45
CA LYS A 308 25.15 -2.65 3.90
C LYS A 308 25.83 -3.91 3.34
N TRP A 309 25.61 -5.05 3.99
CA TRP A 309 26.40 -6.27 3.76
C TRP A 309 25.62 -7.45 3.16
N MET A 310 24.34 -7.27 2.82
CA MET A 310 23.57 -8.30 2.12
C MET A 310 24.23 -8.70 0.81
N LYS A 311 24.04 -9.96 0.41
CA LYS A 311 24.53 -10.48 -0.86
C LYS A 311 23.36 -10.99 -1.68
N ARG A 312 23.34 -10.61 -2.95
CA ARG A 312 22.41 -11.10 -3.96
C ARG A 312 22.67 -12.58 -4.23
N ARG A 313 21.65 -13.43 -4.10
CA ARG A 313 21.71 -14.86 -4.41
C ARG A 313 20.33 -15.36 -4.84
N GLU A 314 20.33 -16.37 -5.70
CA GLU A 314 19.13 -17.10 -6.12
C GLU A 314 18.61 -17.98 -4.98
N TYR A 315 17.34 -17.79 -4.62
CA TYR A 315 16.68 -18.49 -3.52
C TYR A 315 15.23 -18.84 -3.88
N ASP A 316 14.77 -19.99 -3.42
CA ASP A 316 13.34 -20.31 -3.36
C ASP A 316 12.72 -19.63 -2.13
N ILE A 317 11.70 -18.79 -2.37
CA ILE A 317 11.06 -17.96 -1.36
C ILE A 317 9.63 -18.42 -1.18
N TYR A 318 9.29 -18.82 0.05
CA TYR A 318 7.96 -19.26 0.46
C TYR A 318 7.39 -18.27 1.48
N LEU A 319 6.52 -17.37 1.08
CA LEU A 319 5.97 -16.31 1.95
C LEU A 319 4.46 -16.51 2.13
N PRO A 320 3.94 -16.65 3.35
CA PRO A 320 2.50 -16.77 3.51
C PRO A 320 1.82 -15.48 3.07
N LYS A 321 0.66 -15.65 2.46
CA LYS A 321 -0.31 -14.58 2.21
C LYS A 321 -1.04 -14.28 3.51
N PHE A 322 -1.04 -13.04 3.96
CA PHE A 322 -1.67 -12.67 5.23
C PHE A 322 -2.21 -11.24 5.24
N SER A 323 -3.14 -11.01 6.15
CA SER A 323 -3.64 -9.68 6.52
C SER A 323 -3.54 -9.55 8.03
N ILE A 324 -2.92 -8.48 8.52
CA ILE A 324 -2.80 -8.19 9.94
C ILE A 324 -3.52 -6.88 10.22
N LYS A 325 -4.40 -6.92 11.22
CA LYS A 325 -5.13 -5.75 11.75
C LYS A 325 -4.88 -5.69 13.24
N THR A 326 -4.37 -4.56 13.71
CA THR A 326 -4.03 -4.33 15.12
C THR A 326 -4.56 -2.97 15.54
N SER A 327 -4.92 -2.88 16.81
CA SER A 327 -5.35 -1.63 17.45
C SER A 327 -4.73 -1.60 18.83
N TYR A 328 -4.07 -0.50 19.16
CA TYR A 328 -3.44 -0.30 20.46
C TYR A 328 -3.95 0.99 21.08
N ASN A 329 -4.33 0.89 22.34
CA ASN A 329 -4.28 2.03 23.23
C ASN A 329 -2.85 2.15 23.76
N LEU A 330 -2.20 3.27 23.47
CA LEU A 330 -0.79 3.47 23.76
C LEU A 330 -0.54 4.12 25.13
N LYS A 331 -1.58 4.51 25.87
CA LYS A 331 -1.46 5.24 27.14
C LYS A 331 -0.47 4.61 28.10
N ASP A 332 -0.66 3.36 28.47
CA ASP A 332 0.19 2.67 29.45
C ASP A 332 1.63 2.51 28.94
N ALA A 333 1.79 2.15 27.66
CA ALA A 333 3.10 2.05 27.03
C ALA A 333 3.84 3.40 27.01
N LEU A 334 3.14 4.51 26.79
CA LEU A 334 3.72 5.86 26.76
C LEU A 334 4.08 6.36 28.16
N ILE A 335 3.25 6.08 29.17
CA ILE A 335 3.54 6.34 30.58
C ILE A 335 4.84 5.62 30.98
N GLU A 336 4.97 4.34 30.66
CA GLU A 336 6.19 3.57 30.93
C GLU A 336 7.41 4.05 30.12
N MET A 337 7.20 4.81 29.06
CA MET A 337 8.25 5.47 28.28
C MET A 337 8.59 6.87 28.80
N GLY A 338 7.98 7.31 29.91
CA GLY A 338 8.25 8.57 30.58
C GLY A 338 7.36 9.74 30.17
N MET A 339 6.34 9.50 29.34
CA MET A 339 5.36 10.51 28.93
C MET A 339 4.15 10.43 29.84
N THR A 340 4.25 11.00 31.05
CA THR A 340 3.25 10.81 32.10
C THR A 340 2.31 11.99 32.26
N ASP A 341 2.83 13.22 32.25
CA ASP A 341 2.09 14.42 32.66
C ASP A 341 0.89 14.68 31.73
N MET A 342 1.03 14.39 30.43
CA MET A 342 -0.04 14.57 29.43
C MET A 342 -1.33 13.80 29.76
N PHE A 343 -1.27 12.76 30.60
CA PHE A 343 -2.41 11.89 30.93
C PHE A 343 -3.07 12.23 32.27
N ASP A 344 -2.58 13.23 33.01
CA ASP A 344 -3.12 13.59 34.31
C ASP A 344 -3.25 15.10 34.52
N THR A 345 -3.62 15.53 35.73
CA THR A 345 -3.88 16.94 36.06
C THR A 345 -2.65 17.85 35.97
N ARG A 346 -1.44 17.30 35.82
CA ARG A 346 -0.19 18.04 35.61
C ARG A 346 0.03 18.43 34.14
N ALA A 347 -0.81 17.91 33.23
CA ALA A 347 -0.74 18.23 31.81
C ALA A 347 -0.75 19.74 31.57
N ASP A 348 0.30 20.24 30.93
CA ASP A 348 0.32 21.59 30.38
C ASP A 348 0.14 21.52 28.86
N LEU A 349 -1.12 21.48 28.45
CA LEU A 349 -1.59 21.53 27.06
C LEU A 349 -2.18 22.89 26.70
N SER A 350 -1.75 23.95 27.40
CA SER A 350 -2.26 25.32 27.23
C SER A 350 -2.04 25.90 25.82
N GLY A 351 -1.10 25.34 25.05
CA GLY A 351 -0.93 25.67 23.64
C GLY A 351 -1.99 25.07 22.72
N ILE A 352 -2.73 24.04 23.18
CA ILE A 352 -3.84 23.43 22.45
C ILE A 352 -5.11 24.22 22.67
N ALA A 353 -5.50 24.48 23.93
CA ALA A 353 -6.68 25.27 24.26
C ALA A 353 -6.51 25.90 25.65
N GLU A 354 -7.15 27.05 25.86
CA GLU A 354 -7.25 27.66 27.19
C GLU A 354 -8.23 26.86 28.05
N GLY A 355 -7.87 26.62 29.31
CA GLY A 355 -8.72 25.91 30.26
C GLY A 355 -7.91 25.14 31.30
N LYS A 356 -8.49 24.93 32.48
CA LYS A 356 -7.91 24.05 33.49
C LYS A 356 -8.29 22.60 33.16
N ASN A 357 -7.40 21.66 33.48
CA ASN A 357 -7.61 20.22 33.35
C ASN A 357 -7.74 19.69 31.92
N LEU A 358 -7.15 20.37 30.92
CA LEU A 358 -6.99 19.79 29.59
C LEU A 358 -5.90 18.71 29.63
N LEU A 359 -6.28 17.45 29.41
CA LEU A 359 -5.38 16.30 29.39
C LEU A 359 -5.72 15.37 28.22
N VAL A 360 -4.78 14.50 27.86
CA VAL A 360 -5.00 13.42 26.91
C VAL A 360 -5.64 12.26 27.65
N SER A 361 -6.88 11.93 27.29
CA SER A 361 -7.54 10.75 27.84
C SER A 361 -6.93 9.50 27.23
N GLU A 362 -6.82 9.47 25.90
CA GLU A 362 -6.45 8.28 25.13
C GLU A 362 -5.58 8.59 23.92
N VAL A 363 -4.67 7.66 23.61
CA VAL A 363 -3.85 7.68 22.38
C VAL A 363 -4.03 6.34 21.67
N VAL A 364 -4.72 6.34 20.53
CA VAL A 364 -5.02 5.11 19.79
C VAL A 364 -4.28 5.03 18.47
N HIS A 365 -3.58 3.90 18.27
CA HIS A 365 -2.94 3.57 17.02
C HIS A 365 -3.57 2.33 16.39
N LYS A 366 -4.09 2.49 15.17
CA LYS A 366 -4.65 1.38 14.38
C LYS A 366 -3.85 1.14 13.10
N ALA A 367 -3.36 -0.08 12.92
CA ALA A 367 -2.55 -0.45 11.78
C ALA A 367 -3.13 -1.66 11.04
N THR A 368 -3.12 -1.61 9.72
CA THR A 368 -3.52 -2.71 8.84
C THR A 368 -2.49 -2.93 7.76
N LEU A 369 -2.11 -4.20 7.55
CA LEU A 369 -1.17 -4.63 6.52
C LEU A 369 -1.78 -5.78 5.74
N ASP A 370 -1.80 -5.65 4.42
CA ASP A 370 -2.17 -6.73 3.50
C ASP A 370 -0.94 -7.15 2.69
N VAL A 371 -0.63 -8.45 2.71
CA VAL A 371 0.43 -9.08 1.93
C VAL A 371 -0.19 -10.14 1.03
N ASP A 372 -0.09 -9.95 -0.28
CA ASP A 372 -0.51 -10.88 -1.31
C ASP A 372 0.49 -10.93 -2.47
N GLU A 373 0.20 -11.74 -3.50
CA GLU A 373 1.15 -12.06 -4.56
C GLU A 373 1.54 -10.84 -5.40
N VAL A 374 0.62 -9.90 -5.55
CA VAL A 374 0.80 -8.73 -6.41
C VAL A 374 1.25 -7.53 -5.59
N GLY A 375 0.72 -7.41 -4.38
CA GLY A 375 0.82 -6.23 -3.56
C GLY A 375 0.00 -5.07 -4.15
N ALA A 376 -1.00 -4.62 -3.41
CA ALA A 376 -2.04 -3.63 -3.76
C ALA A 376 -2.86 -3.90 -5.02
N THR A 377 -4.17 -3.66 -4.90
CA THR A 377 -5.23 -4.05 -5.84
C THR A 377 -4.87 -3.74 -7.31
N ALA A 378 -4.47 -4.78 -8.06
CA ALA A 378 -4.94 -4.91 -9.42
C ALA A 378 -6.46 -5.10 -9.30
N THR A 379 -7.26 -4.25 -9.94
CA THR A 379 -8.67 -4.54 -10.16
C THR A 379 -8.78 -5.80 -11.04
N ALA A 380 -8.62 -6.98 -10.45
CA ALA A 380 -9.06 -8.28 -10.95
C ALA A 380 -8.61 -9.40 -9.99
N ALA A 381 -9.59 -10.23 -9.61
CA ALA A 381 -9.46 -11.59 -9.10
C ALA A 381 -9.19 -11.80 -7.59
N THR A 382 -10.22 -11.62 -6.78
CA THR A 382 -10.58 -12.65 -5.80
C THR A 382 -11.69 -13.51 -6.41
N GLY A 383 -11.32 -14.73 -6.83
CA GLY A 383 -12.29 -15.79 -7.02
C GLY A 383 -12.69 -16.31 -5.65
N ILE A 384 -13.85 -15.86 -5.15
CA ILE A 384 -14.53 -16.54 -4.05
C ILE A 384 -15.17 -17.78 -4.66
N GLY A 385 -14.73 -18.95 -4.22
CA GLY A 385 -15.44 -20.20 -4.46
C GLY A 385 -16.71 -20.23 -3.61
N LEU A 386 -17.86 -20.00 -4.24
CA LEU A 386 -19.16 -20.41 -3.72
C LEU A 386 -19.56 -21.70 -4.44
N MET A 387 -19.67 -22.79 -3.69
CA MET A 387 -20.32 -24.02 -4.14
C MET A 387 -21.81 -23.73 -4.41
N PRO A 388 -22.39 -24.13 -5.54
CA PRO A 388 -23.83 -24.01 -5.74
C PRO A 388 -24.58 -25.13 -5.03
N LEU A 389 -25.44 -24.77 -4.07
CA LEU A 389 -26.55 -25.60 -3.61
C LEU A 389 -27.67 -25.57 -4.67
N SER A 390 -28.27 -26.74 -4.88
CA SER A 390 -29.29 -27.06 -5.87
C SER A 390 -30.56 -26.19 -5.81
N ALA A 391 -31.12 -25.82 -6.97
CA ALA A 391 -32.57 -25.83 -7.23
C ALA A 391 -32.88 -25.76 -8.73
N ARG A 392 -33.89 -26.54 -9.15
CA ARG A 392 -34.39 -26.76 -10.52
C ARG A 392 -35.28 -25.61 -11.05
N SER A 393 -35.18 -25.38 -12.36
CA SER A 393 -36.16 -24.98 -13.43
C SER A 393 -37.57 -24.46 -13.03
N ILE A 394 -38.27 -23.54 -13.74
CA ILE A 394 -38.61 -23.43 -15.18
C ILE A 394 -39.07 -21.94 -15.52
N PRO A 395 -39.66 -21.57 -16.70
CA PRO A 395 -39.05 -20.74 -17.77
C PRO A 395 -39.75 -19.40 -18.10
N PHE A 396 -39.08 -18.47 -18.80
CA PHE A 396 -39.77 -17.61 -19.78
C PHE A 396 -38.80 -17.05 -20.84
N SER A 397 -39.28 -17.05 -22.08
CA SER A 397 -38.60 -16.76 -23.33
C SER A 397 -38.74 -15.30 -23.77
N SER A 398 -37.66 -14.69 -24.27
CA SER A 398 -37.55 -14.06 -25.60
C SER A 398 -36.45 -12.97 -25.66
N ALA A 399 -35.95 -12.75 -26.88
CA ALA A 399 -35.01 -11.73 -27.33
C ALA A 399 -33.50 -12.00 -27.14
N SER A 400 -32.94 -12.56 -28.20
CA SER A 400 -31.52 -12.72 -28.53
C SER A 400 -30.71 -11.42 -28.44
N SER A 401 -29.84 -11.31 -27.42
CA SER A 401 -28.74 -10.34 -27.37
C SER A 401 -27.42 -11.02 -27.77
N HIS A 402 -26.93 -10.75 -28.97
CA HIS A 402 -25.59 -11.15 -29.42
C HIS A 402 -24.53 -10.30 -28.70
N SER A 403 -24.20 -10.66 -27.46
CA SER A 403 -23.07 -10.05 -26.74
C SER A 403 -21.74 -10.71 -27.17
N PRO A 404 -20.66 -9.93 -27.42
CA PRO A 404 -19.35 -10.52 -27.72
C PRO A 404 -18.85 -11.34 -26.53
N LYS A 405 -18.54 -12.62 -26.76
CA LYS A 405 -17.83 -13.46 -25.77
C LYS A 405 -16.35 -13.07 -25.78
N THR A 406 -15.87 -12.51 -24.67
CA THR A 406 -14.47 -12.08 -24.49
C THR A 406 -13.63 -13.14 -23.77
N TRP A 407 -12.44 -13.45 -24.30
CA TRP A 407 -11.56 -14.54 -23.86
C TRP A 407 -10.53 -14.09 -22.79
N ARG A 408 -10.13 -15.05 -21.93
CA ARG A 408 -9.17 -14.92 -20.80
C ARG A 408 -7.72 -14.95 -21.31
N SER A 409 -6.84 -14.11 -20.75
CA SER A 409 -5.42 -14.05 -21.12
C SER A 409 -4.63 -15.24 -20.56
N GLY A 410 -3.94 -15.96 -21.42
CA GLY A 410 -3.06 -17.08 -21.05
C GLY A 410 -2.41 -17.80 -22.24
N HIS A 411 -2.87 -17.55 -23.46
CA HIS A 411 -2.29 -18.13 -24.67
C HIS A 411 -1.73 -17.02 -25.54
N SER A 412 -0.45 -17.12 -25.93
CA SER A 412 0.16 -16.22 -26.89
C SER A 412 -0.67 -16.24 -28.17
N ALA A 413 -0.93 -15.09 -28.79
CA ALA A 413 -1.57 -15.02 -30.10
C ALA A 413 -0.73 -15.70 -31.21
N GLU A 414 0.45 -16.20 -30.86
CA GLU A 414 1.32 -16.99 -31.73
C GLU A 414 1.06 -18.51 -31.61
N ASN A 415 0.22 -18.95 -30.68
CA ASN A 415 -0.15 -20.37 -30.55
C ASN A 415 -1.30 -20.73 -31.52
N THR A 416 -0.93 -21.14 -32.73
CA THR A 416 -1.88 -21.52 -33.80
C THR A 416 -2.80 -22.70 -33.42
N ALA A 417 -2.40 -23.54 -32.46
CA ALA A 417 -3.21 -24.65 -31.95
C ALA A 417 -4.42 -24.18 -31.12
N ASP A 418 -4.28 -23.11 -30.32
CA ASP A 418 -5.39 -22.56 -29.53
C ASP A 418 -6.38 -21.79 -30.40
N GLN A 419 -5.92 -21.20 -31.50
CA GLN A 419 -6.78 -20.46 -32.43
C GLN A 419 -7.73 -21.37 -33.22
N SER A 420 -7.23 -22.51 -33.68
CA SER A 420 -8.03 -23.55 -34.34
C SER A 420 -9.04 -24.19 -33.38
N LYS A 421 -8.69 -24.35 -32.10
CA LYS A 421 -9.58 -24.88 -31.04
C LYS A 421 -10.75 -23.95 -30.72
N HIS A 422 -10.63 -22.65 -30.96
CA HIS A 422 -11.65 -21.65 -30.62
C HIS A 422 -12.40 -21.06 -31.83
N GLN A 423 -12.07 -21.51 -33.05
CA GLN A 423 -12.64 -21.03 -34.33
C GLN A 423 -12.52 -19.50 -34.49
N ILE A 424 -11.36 -18.94 -34.15
CA ILE A 424 -11.12 -17.50 -34.36
C ILE A 424 -11.04 -17.25 -35.86
N THR A 425 -11.87 -16.32 -36.34
CA THR A 425 -11.97 -15.96 -37.77
C THR A 425 -11.33 -14.61 -38.08
N HIS A 426 -11.17 -13.76 -37.05
CA HIS A 426 -10.69 -12.39 -37.19
C HIS A 426 -9.74 -12.05 -36.04
N ILE A 427 -8.65 -11.35 -36.34
CA ILE A 427 -7.67 -10.90 -35.34
C ILE A 427 -7.42 -9.41 -35.50
N LEU A 428 -7.56 -8.67 -34.39
CA LEU A 428 -7.18 -7.27 -34.26
C LEU A 428 -6.00 -7.17 -33.29
N ASN A 429 -4.82 -6.88 -33.81
CA ASN A 429 -3.59 -6.77 -33.03
C ASN A 429 -3.19 -5.31 -32.86
N ALA A 430 -3.36 -4.79 -31.64
CA ALA A 430 -2.98 -3.43 -31.24
C ALA A 430 -1.51 -3.31 -30.80
N ALA A 431 -0.67 -4.27 -31.18
CA ALA A 431 0.77 -4.26 -30.97
C ALA A 431 1.51 -4.69 -32.25
N HIS A 432 0.93 -4.42 -33.42
CA HIS A 432 1.53 -4.73 -34.71
C HIS A 432 2.78 -3.87 -34.93
N SER A 433 3.83 -4.45 -35.51
CA SER A 433 5.02 -3.71 -35.90
C SER A 433 5.67 -4.35 -37.12
N LYS A 434 6.55 -3.60 -37.81
CA LYS A 434 7.32 -4.14 -38.94
C LYS A 434 8.27 -5.29 -38.54
N ARG A 435 8.64 -5.42 -37.25
CA ARG A 435 9.58 -6.43 -36.74
C ARG A 435 8.93 -7.57 -35.93
N GLY A 436 7.62 -7.52 -35.66
CA GLY A 436 6.90 -8.51 -34.85
C GLY A 436 5.37 -8.34 -34.91
N GLY A 437 4.62 -9.44 -34.78
CA GLY A 437 3.16 -9.45 -34.92
C GLY A 437 2.68 -9.32 -36.37
N GLN A 438 3.40 -9.89 -37.34
CA GLN A 438 2.99 -9.90 -38.75
C GLN A 438 1.96 -10.99 -39.04
N PRO A 439 1.07 -10.83 -40.05
CA PRO A 439 0.06 -11.84 -40.39
C PRO A 439 0.65 -13.14 -40.97
N GLY A 440 1.97 -13.19 -41.22
CA GLY A 440 2.64 -14.34 -41.82
C GLY A 440 2.48 -15.64 -41.03
N ILE A 441 2.29 -15.56 -39.71
CA ILE A 441 2.01 -16.73 -38.85
C ILE A 441 0.63 -17.34 -39.08
N TYR A 442 -0.29 -16.62 -39.73
CA TYR A 442 -1.64 -17.09 -40.09
C TYR A 442 -1.73 -17.54 -41.55
N ARG A 443 -0.60 -17.64 -42.26
CA ARG A 443 -0.57 -18.04 -43.67
C ARG A 443 -1.10 -19.48 -43.81
N GLY A 444 -2.20 -19.65 -44.55
CA GLY A 444 -2.90 -20.93 -44.69
C GLY A 444 -4.09 -21.13 -43.73
N MET A 445 -4.35 -20.17 -42.84
CA MET A 445 -5.57 -20.12 -42.02
C MET A 445 -6.57 -19.13 -42.64
N GLU A 446 -7.87 -19.42 -42.57
CA GLU A 446 -8.94 -18.48 -42.96
C GLU A 446 -9.14 -17.39 -41.90
N ILE A 447 -8.08 -16.63 -41.58
CA ILE A 447 -8.09 -15.56 -40.59
C ILE A 447 -7.96 -14.21 -41.27
N THR A 448 -8.94 -13.35 -41.05
CA THR A 448 -8.86 -11.94 -41.45
C THR A 448 -8.11 -11.14 -40.39
N TYR A 449 -7.04 -10.46 -40.76
CA TYR A 449 -6.14 -9.78 -39.81
C TYR A 449 -6.15 -8.26 -39.99
N MET A 450 -6.22 -7.53 -38.88
CA MET A 450 -6.00 -6.08 -38.81
C MET A 450 -4.91 -5.76 -37.77
N GLY A 451 -3.82 -5.15 -38.23
CA GLY A 451 -2.74 -4.68 -37.38
C GLY A 451 -2.83 -3.17 -37.12
N ILE A 452 -2.68 -2.76 -35.87
CA ILE A 452 -2.51 -1.36 -35.48
C ILE A 452 -1.15 -1.23 -34.80
N GLU A 453 -0.31 -0.37 -35.38
CA GLU A 453 0.97 0.01 -34.80
C GLU A 453 0.75 1.05 -33.71
N ALA A 454 0.62 0.57 -32.47
CA ALA A 454 0.33 1.41 -31.32
C ALA A 454 1.34 1.21 -30.18
N HIS A 455 1.89 2.33 -29.71
CA HIS A 455 2.73 2.38 -28.52
C HIS A 455 1.88 2.55 -27.26
N ASP A 456 2.22 1.83 -26.19
CA ASP A 456 1.49 1.89 -24.92
C ASP A 456 1.98 3.05 -24.04
N SER A 457 1.91 4.27 -24.55
CA SER A 457 2.33 5.48 -23.84
C SER A 457 1.18 6.47 -23.69
N CYS A 458 1.24 7.28 -22.63
CA CYS A 458 0.21 8.31 -22.38
C CYS A 458 0.16 9.41 -23.46
N GLY A 459 1.22 9.55 -24.27
CA GLY A 459 1.30 10.53 -25.35
C GLY A 459 0.90 9.98 -26.73
N PHE A 460 0.70 8.66 -26.87
CA PHE A 460 0.31 8.07 -28.15
C PHE A 460 -1.18 8.33 -28.43
N ASP A 461 -1.51 8.82 -29.62
CA ASP A 461 -2.89 9.02 -30.03
C ASP A 461 -3.45 7.74 -30.66
N LEU A 462 -4.18 6.95 -29.87
CA LEU A 462 -4.85 5.74 -30.33
C LEU A 462 -6.25 6.04 -30.90
N SER A 463 -6.77 7.24 -30.66
CA SER A 463 -8.14 7.63 -31.03
C SER A 463 -8.35 7.64 -32.54
N VAL A 464 -7.28 7.90 -33.31
CA VAL A 464 -7.26 7.84 -34.77
C VAL A 464 -7.68 6.46 -35.31
N ASN A 465 -7.53 5.40 -34.51
CA ASN A 465 -7.88 4.04 -34.91
C ASN A 465 -9.23 3.56 -34.36
N PHE A 466 -9.93 4.34 -33.52
CA PHE A 466 -11.16 3.88 -32.85
C PHE A 466 -12.25 3.44 -33.83
N LEU A 467 -12.54 4.26 -34.83
CA LEU A 467 -13.60 3.96 -35.80
C LEU A 467 -13.25 2.71 -36.65
N ALA A 468 -12.02 2.67 -37.19
CA ALA A 468 -11.57 1.56 -38.01
C ALA A 468 -11.53 0.23 -37.24
N ALA A 469 -11.06 0.25 -35.99
CA ALA A 469 -11.08 -0.91 -35.10
C ALA A 469 -12.52 -1.34 -34.74
N ALA A 470 -13.40 -0.40 -34.43
CA ALA A 470 -14.79 -0.67 -34.13
C ALA A 470 -15.52 -1.29 -35.32
N ASP A 471 -15.29 -0.80 -36.53
CA ASP A 471 -15.86 -1.36 -37.76
C ASP A 471 -15.34 -2.75 -38.09
N PHE A 472 -14.06 -2.99 -37.86
CA PHE A 472 -13.49 -4.32 -37.99
C PHE A 472 -14.17 -5.33 -37.06
N ILE A 473 -14.29 -4.98 -35.77
CA ILE A 473 -14.97 -5.83 -34.78
C ILE A 473 -16.44 -6.02 -35.15
N HIS A 474 -17.15 -4.94 -35.50
CA HIS A 474 -18.57 -4.98 -35.82
C HIS A 474 -18.87 -5.87 -37.03
N ARG A 475 -18.17 -5.67 -38.16
CA ARG A 475 -18.40 -6.47 -39.39
C ARG A 475 -18.14 -7.95 -39.18
N ALA A 476 -17.10 -8.28 -38.41
CA ALA A 476 -16.76 -9.66 -38.10
C ALA A 476 -17.86 -10.32 -37.26
N LEU A 477 -18.34 -9.66 -36.20
CA LEU A 477 -19.38 -10.18 -35.31
C LEU A 477 -20.75 -10.28 -36.03
N SER A 478 -21.11 -9.30 -36.86
CA SER A 478 -22.40 -9.29 -37.59
C SER A 478 -22.51 -10.42 -38.62
N ARG A 479 -21.39 -11.03 -39.03
CA ARG A 479 -21.34 -12.19 -39.93
C ARG A 479 -21.19 -13.53 -39.18
N GLY A 480 -21.38 -13.53 -37.86
CA GLY A 480 -21.21 -14.71 -37.01
C GLY A 480 -19.75 -15.09 -36.75
N GLY A 481 -18.80 -14.25 -37.13
CA GLY A 481 -17.37 -14.46 -36.89
C GLY A 481 -16.98 -14.25 -35.43
N LYS A 482 -15.84 -14.83 -35.04
CA LYS A 482 -15.21 -14.62 -33.73
C LYS A 482 -13.95 -13.76 -33.89
N VAL A 483 -13.87 -12.70 -33.09
CA VAL A 483 -12.78 -11.71 -33.13
C VAL A 483 -11.91 -11.84 -31.88
N LEU A 484 -10.61 -12.00 -32.08
CA LEU A 484 -9.61 -11.84 -31.03
C LEU A 484 -9.00 -10.44 -31.10
N VAL A 485 -9.18 -9.64 -30.06
CA VAL A 485 -8.51 -8.35 -29.91
C VAL A 485 -7.41 -8.47 -28.86
N HIS A 486 -6.16 -8.23 -29.25
CA HIS A 486 -5.01 -8.37 -28.36
C HIS A 486 -3.98 -7.26 -28.57
N CYS A 487 -3.07 -7.13 -27.61
CA CYS A 487 -1.82 -6.37 -27.74
C CYS A 487 -0.70 -7.24 -27.15
N HIS A 488 0.31 -6.66 -26.48
CA HIS A 488 1.31 -7.48 -25.76
C HIS A 488 0.74 -8.17 -24.50
N VAL A 489 0.01 -7.42 -23.66
CA VAL A 489 -0.46 -7.92 -22.34
C VAL A 489 -2.00 -7.96 -22.24
N GLY A 490 -2.72 -7.39 -23.21
CA GLY A 490 -4.18 -7.41 -23.23
C GLY A 490 -4.89 -6.40 -22.30
N VAL A 491 -4.17 -5.50 -21.63
CA VAL A 491 -4.75 -4.68 -20.54
C VAL A 491 -5.09 -3.24 -20.96
N SER A 492 -4.24 -2.62 -21.79
CA SER A 492 -4.33 -1.20 -22.15
C SER A 492 -4.78 -1.01 -23.60
N ARG A 493 -3.88 -1.03 -24.60
CA ARG A 493 -4.21 -0.78 -26.03
C ARG A 493 -5.43 -1.55 -26.57
N SER A 494 -5.43 -2.88 -26.44
CA SER A 494 -6.55 -3.72 -26.92
C SER A 494 -7.84 -3.50 -26.13
N ALA A 495 -7.73 -3.22 -24.84
CA ALA A 495 -8.90 -2.87 -24.02
C ALA A 495 -9.49 -1.52 -24.47
N THR A 496 -8.65 -0.51 -24.73
CA THR A 496 -9.09 0.79 -25.25
C THR A 496 -9.89 0.62 -26.55
N LEU A 497 -9.41 -0.22 -27.49
CA LEU A 497 -10.12 -0.46 -28.75
C LEU A 497 -11.46 -1.19 -28.55
N VAL A 498 -11.54 -2.12 -27.60
CA VAL A 498 -12.81 -2.80 -27.26
C VAL A 498 -13.79 -1.83 -26.61
N LEU A 499 -13.33 -0.96 -25.71
CA LEU A 499 -14.17 0.07 -25.09
C LEU A 499 -14.69 1.06 -26.14
N ALA A 500 -13.83 1.52 -27.03
CA ALA A 500 -14.22 2.39 -28.15
C ALA A 500 -15.26 1.70 -29.05
N TYR A 501 -15.12 0.40 -29.34
CA TYR A 501 -16.13 -0.37 -30.07
C TYR A 501 -17.50 -0.39 -29.37
N LEU A 502 -17.52 -0.65 -28.06
CA LEU A 502 -18.77 -0.66 -27.28
C LEU A 502 -19.45 0.71 -27.30
N MET A 503 -18.67 1.79 -27.18
CA MET A 503 -19.21 3.14 -27.26
C MET A 503 -19.76 3.46 -28.66
N LEU A 504 -18.99 3.16 -29.72
CA LEU A 504 -19.32 3.51 -31.11
C LEU A 504 -20.38 2.63 -31.78
N ARG A 505 -20.55 1.38 -31.34
CA ARG A 505 -21.39 0.38 -32.03
C ARG A 505 -22.43 -0.28 -31.12
N GLN A 506 -22.32 -0.12 -29.80
CA GLN A 506 -23.30 -0.60 -28.83
C GLN A 506 -23.94 0.55 -28.01
N ASN A 507 -23.63 1.81 -28.36
CA ASN A 507 -24.20 3.01 -27.75
C ASN A 507 -24.09 3.07 -26.22
N LEU A 508 -22.98 2.55 -25.68
CA LEU A 508 -22.69 2.59 -24.24
C LEU A 508 -21.87 3.84 -23.90
N LYS A 509 -22.20 4.50 -22.80
CA LYS A 509 -21.31 5.52 -22.20
C LYS A 509 -20.02 4.88 -21.72
N LEU A 510 -18.96 5.67 -21.56
CA LEU A 510 -17.64 5.17 -21.16
C LEU A 510 -17.70 4.36 -19.85
N VAL A 511 -18.44 4.85 -18.85
CA VAL A 511 -18.61 4.14 -17.57
C VAL A 511 -19.28 2.78 -17.78
N GLU A 512 -20.34 2.74 -18.58
CA GLU A 512 -21.11 1.52 -18.89
C GLU A 512 -20.25 0.53 -19.69
N ALA A 513 -19.50 1.02 -20.68
CA ALA A 513 -18.56 0.22 -21.46
C ALA A 513 -17.45 -0.38 -20.58
N ILE A 514 -16.91 0.40 -19.62
CA ILE A 514 -15.91 -0.08 -18.67
C ILE A 514 -16.50 -1.16 -17.76
N CYS A 515 -17.71 -0.95 -17.22
CA CYS A 515 -18.41 -1.94 -16.40
C CYS A 515 -18.63 -3.25 -17.18
N ALA A 516 -19.20 -3.15 -18.38
CA ALA A 516 -19.51 -4.30 -19.24
C ALA A 516 -18.28 -5.17 -19.58
N VAL A 517 -17.09 -4.57 -19.64
CA VAL A 517 -15.84 -5.30 -19.88
C VAL A 517 -15.20 -5.79 -18.58
N LYS A 518 -15.21 -4.99 -17.51
CA LYS A 518 -14.62 -5.32 -16.20
C LYS A 518 -15.27 -6.57 -15.58
N ASP A 519 -16.56 -6.77 -15.78
CA ASP A 519 -17.29 -7.94 -15.29
C ASP A 519 -16.78 -9.27 -15.88
N LYS A 520 -16.08 -9.20 -17.03
CA LYS A 520 -15.56 -10.38 -17.74
C LYS A 520 -14.03 -10.47 -17.75
N ARG A 521 -13.31 -9.35 -17.67
CA ARG A 521 -11.83 -9.31 -17.67
C ARG A 521 -11.27 -8.00 -17.11
N GLY A 522 -10.08 -8.07 -16.50
CA GLY A 522 -9.33 -6.89 -16.07
C GLY A 522 -8.93 -6.02 -17.27
N VAL A 523 -9.43 -4.78 -17.31
CA VAL A 523 -9.05 -3.76 -18.29
C VAL A 523 -8.62 -2.49 -17.59
N LYS A 524 -7.50 -1.92 -18.06
CA LYS A 524 -6.94 -0.68 -17.52
C LYS A 524 -6.24 0.08 -18.65
N PRO A 525 -7.00 0.82 -19.49
CA PRO A 525 -6.41 1.80 -20.40
C PRO A 525 -5.44 2.71 -19.64
N ASN A 526 -4.29 3.03 -20.24
CA ASN A 526 -3.39 4.02 -19.66
C ASN A 526 -4.08 5.41 -19.57
N ARG A 527 -3.48 6.35 -18.82
CA ARG A 527 -4.09 7.67 -18.59
C ARG A 527 -4.35 8.46 -19.87
N GLY A 528 -3.48 8.34 -20.88
CA GLY A 528 -3.66 9.00 -22.18
C GLY A 528 -4.84 8.44 -22.97
N PHE A 529 -4.97 7.12 -23.02
CA PHE A 529 -6.08 6.45 -23.68
C PHE A 529 -7.41 6.66 -22.96
N LEU A 530 -7.41 6.72 -21.63
CA LEU A 530 -8.62 7.04 -20.88
C LEU A 530 -9.09 8.47 -21.18
N ARG A 531 -8.18 9.45 -21.30
CA ARG A 531 -8.54 10.81 -21.75
C ARG A 531 -9.13 10.81 -23.17
N GLN A 532 -8.59 10.01 -24.08
CA GLN A 532 -9.13 9.86 -25.44
C GLN A 532 -10.54 9.24 -25.43
N LEU A 533 -10.79 8.25 -24.57
CA LEU A 533 -12.12 7.67 -24.39
C LEU A 533 -13.10 8.66 -23.72
N ILE A 534 -12.66 9.45 -22.74
CA ILE A 534 -13.49 10.51 -22.14
C ILE A 534 -13.87 11.56 -23.20
N LYS A 535 -12.92 11.92 -24.07
CA LYS A 535 -13.20 12.81 -25.20
C LYS A 535 -14.22 12.22 -26.16
N LEU A 536 -14.11 10.92 -26.47
CA LEU A 536 -15.09 10.19 -27.29
C LEU A 536 -16.47 10.17 -26.63
N ASP A 537 -16.53 9.94 -25.31
CA ASP A 537 -17.77 9.93 -24.53
C ASP A 537 -18.49 11.28 -24.62
N GLY A 538 -17.75 12.37 -24.44
CA GLY A 538 -18.27 13.73 -24.60
C GLY A 538 -18.76 14.04 -26.02
N GLN A 539 -18.12 13.47 -27.05
CA GLN A 539 -18.55 13.61 -28.45
C GLN A 539 -19.84 12.83 -28.76
N LEU A 540 -20.05 11.68 -28.13
CA LEU A 540 -21.20 10.80 -28.39
C LEU A 540 -22.42 11.17 -27.53
N PHE A 541 -22.21 11.62 -26.29
CA PHE A 541 -23.27 11.76 -25.29
C PHE A 541 -23.36 13.14 -24.62
N GLY A 542 -22.49 14.09 -24.99
CA GLY A 542 -22.39 15.42 -24.37
C GLY A 542 -21.54 15.43 -23.10
N THR A 543 -21.12 16.61 -22.66
CA THR A 543 -20.30 16.78 -21.44
C THR A 543 -21.13 16.56 -20.19
N HIS A 544 -20.68 15.66 -19.32
CA HIS A 544 -21.16 15.57 -17.94
C HIS A 544 -20.78 16.84 -17.16
N PRO A 545 -21.69 17.45 -16.37
CA PRO A 545 -21.36 18.59 -15.52
C PRO A 545 -20.35 18.24 -14.42
#